data_AF-A0A5C8SGK2-F1
#
_entry.id   AF-A0A5C8SGK2-F1
#
_cell.length_a   1.000
_cell.length_b   1.000
_cell.length_c   1.000
_cell.angle_alpha   90.00
_cell.angle_beta   90.00
_cell.angle_gamma   90.00
#
_symmetry.space_group_name_H-M   'P 1'
#
loop_
_entity.id
_entity.type
_entity.pdbx_description
1 polymer ?
#
loop_
_entity_poly.entity_id
_entity_poly.type
_entity_poly.pdbx_seq_one_letter_code
_entity_poly.pdbx_strand_id
1 'polypeptide(L)'
;MRPDSAAWIADRASHKQPFSGRRELDQDHRPVVKLFNPMGPATWLLCELDADGDTLFAFCDFGEGEPELGYVSLEELKEISAGLVIGLERDLSFRGTQPISVYARDARAAGWIVELNLGATMYPRR
;
A
#
# COMPACT_ATOMS: atom_id res chain seq x y z
N MET A 1 10.10 -8.57 -24.58
CA MET A 1 10.68 -7.62 -23.61
C MET A 1 9.49 -6.89 -23.00
N ARG A 2 9.06 -7.27 -21.79
CA ARG A 2 7.98 -6.54 -21.12
C ARG A 2 8.57 -5.20 -20.65
N PRO A 3 7.92 -4.06 -20.91
CA PRO A 3 8.35 -2.79 -20.33
C PRO A 3 8.34 -2.92 -18.80
N ASP A 4 9.25 -2.18 -18.16
CA ASP A 4 9.47 -2.08 -16.71
C ASP A 4 8.15 -2.23 -15.93
N SER A 5 7.93 -3.41 -15.34
CA SER A 5 6.65 -3.81 -14.72
C SER A 5 6.29 -2.98 -13.48
N ALA A 6 7.14 -2.03 -13.09
CA ALA A 6 7.00 -1.24 -11.88
C ALA A 6 7.03 0.29 -12.12
N ALA A 7 7.19 0.77 -13.36
CA ALA A 7 7.22 2.20 -13.67
C ALA A 7 5.91 2.95 -13.33
N TRP A 8 4.79 2.23 -13.19
CA TRP A 8 3.47 2.81 -12.92
C TRP A 8 3.14 2.98 -11.43
N ILE A 9 3.95 2.42 -10.52
CA ILE A 9 3.66 2.41 -9.07
C ILE A 9 3.59 3.84 -8.51
N ALA A 10 4.42 4.76 -9.04
CA ALA A 10 4.53 6.13 -8.55
C ALA A 10 3.45 7.11 -9.08
N ASP A 11 2.83 6.85 -10.24
CA ASP A 11 2.02 7.84 -10.99
C ASP A 11 0.91 8.53 -10.18
N ARG A 12 0.27 7.82 -9.23
CA ARG A 12 -0.76 8.40 -8.34
C ARG A 12 -0.27 8.80 -6.95
N ALA A 13 0.89 8.32 -6.51
CA ALA A 13 1.46 8.71 -5.22
C ALA A 13 2.06 10.14 -5.26
N SER A 14 2.37 10.65 -6.45
CA SER A 14 3.08 11.93 -6.65
C SER A 14 2.23 13.20 -6.62
N HIS A 15 0.95 13.15 -6.20
CA HIS A 15 0.05 14.32 -6.24
C HIS A 15 -0.39 14.81 -4.85
N LYS A 16 0.56 15.27 -4.03
CA LYS A 16 0.47 16.44 -3.12
C LYS A 16 1.78 16.63 -2.36
N GLN A 17 1.94 17.82 -1.80
CA GLN A 17 3.18 18.50 -1.37
C GLN A 17 4.23 17.60 -0.68
N PRO A 18 5.54 17.85 -0.93
CA PRO A 18 6.61 17.10 -0.29
C PRO A 18 6.61 17.30 1.23
N PHE A 19 6.76 16.20 1.96
CA PHE A 19 6.83 16.21 3.40
C PHE A 19 8.26 16.46 3.89
N SER A 20 8.41 17.32 4.91
CA SER A 20 9.72 17.60 5.51
C SER A 20 9.94 16.71 6.76
N GLY A 21 10.31 15.45 6.56
CA GLY A 21 11.01 14.62 7.55
C GLY A 21 10.55 14.62 9.02
N ARG A 22 9.24 14.57 9.31
CA ARG A 22 8.69 14.42 10.68
C ARG A 22 7.91 13.11 10.92
N ARG A 23 7.83 12.75 12.20
CA ARG A 23 7.33 11.47 12.72
C ARG A 23 5.89 11.14 12.28
N GLU A 24 5.63 9.82 12.21
CA GLU A 24 4.42 9.00 12.02
C GLU A 24 3.01 9.60 12.26
N LEU A 25 2.87 10.67 13.05
CA LEU A 25 1.59 11.20 13.52
C LEU A 25 1.00 12.33 12.66
N ASP A 26 1.80 12.99 11.83
CA ASP A 26 1.32 14.03 10.90
C ASP A 26 0.85 13.46 9.54
N GLN A 27 1.08 12.16 9.32
CA GLN A 27 0.94 11.47 8.02
C GLN A 27 -0.30 10.58 7.92
N ASP A 28 -1.41 10.95 8.59
CA ASP A 28 -2.68 10.19 8.50
C ASP A 28 -3.40 10.44 7.16
N HIS A 29 -2.66 10.24 6.08
CA HIS A 29 -3.11 10.41 4.71
C HIS A 29 -3.98 9.22 4.29
N ARG A 30 -4.79 9.44 3.26
CA ARG A 30 -5.58 8.37 2.67
C ARG A 30 -4.71 7.60 1.70
N PRO A 31 -4.72 6.25 1.73
CA PRO A 31 -3.99 5.47 0.75
C PRO A 31 -4.53 5.72 -0.67
N VAL A 32 -3.63 6.00 -1.62
CA VAL A 32 -3.97 6.34 -3.01
C VAL A 32 -3.69 5.20 -3.98
N VAL A 33 -2.85 4.24 -3.57
CA VAL A 33 -2.53 3.02 -4.33
C VAL A 33 -2.66 1.82 -3.42
N LYS A 34 -3.21 0.73 -3.97
CA LYS A 34 -3.17 -0.60 -3.37
C LYS A 34 -2.40 -1.51 -4.32
N LEU A 35 -1.32 -2.10 -3.81
CA LEU A 35 -0.56 -3.16 -4.47
C LEU A 35 -0.87 -4.49 -3.80
N PHE A 36 -0.81 -5.57 -4.55
CA PHE A 36 -0.89 -6.91 -4.01
C PHE A 36 -0.04 -7.89 -4.82
N ASN A 37 0.43 -8.94 -4.16
CA ASN A 37 1.03 -10.08 -4.81
C ASN A 37 -0.10 -11.02 -5.30
N PRO A 38 -0.40 -11.11 -6.61
CA PRO A 38 -1.45 -12.02 -7.12
C PRO A 38 -1.18 -13.51 -6.85
N MET A 39 0.05 -13.88 -6.51
CA MET A 39 0.48 -15.25 -6.20
C MET A 39 0.68 -15.49 -4.70
N GLY A 40 0.35 -14.53 -3.83
CA GLY A 40 0.59 -14.62 -2.39
C GLY A 40 -0.34 -13.73 -1.56
N PRO A 41 -0.16 -13.70 -0.23
CA PRO A 41 -1.03 -12.92 0.65
C PRO A 41 -0.63 -11.44 0.72
N ALA A 42 0.57 -11.08 0.27
CA ALA A 42 1.14 -9.77 0.50
C ALA A 42 0.34 -8.63 -0.16
N THR A 43 0.04 -7.59 0.62
CA THR A 43 -0.73 -6.40 0.22
C THR A 43 -0.07 -5.14 0.80
N TRP A 44 -0.03 -4.07 0.02
CA TRP A 44 0.45 -2.76 0.43
C TRP A 44 -0.59 -1.68 0.12
N LEU A 45 -0.89 -0.82 1.09
CA LEU A 45 -1.61 0.43 0.88
C LEU A 45 -0.61 1.59 0.95
N LEU A 46 -0.43 2.31 -0.15
CA LEU A 46 0.56 3.40 -0.26
C LEU A 46 -0.16 4.75 -0.19
N CYS A 47 0.35 5.66 0.65
CA CYS A 47 -0.23 6.99 0.86
C CYS A 47 0.38 8.07 -0.04
N GLU A 48 1.71 8.22 0.01
CA GLU A 48 2.43 9.29 -0.69
C GLU A 48 3.87 8.85 -0.99
N LEU A 49 4.46 9.48 -2.01
CA LEU A 49 5.88 9.37 -2.35
C LEU A 49 6.59 10.63 -1.88
N ASP A 50 7.65 10.48 -1.09
CA ASP A 50 8.46 11.57 -0.61
C ASP A 50 9.18 12.32 -1.76
N ALA A 51 9.70 13.51 -1.45
CA ALA A 51 10.47 14.33 -2.37
C ALA A 51 11.75 13.65 -2.87
N ASP A 52 12.29 12.71 -2.09
CA ASP A 52 13.46 11.91 -2.50
C ASP A 52 13.17 10.99 -3.69
N GLY A 53 11.89 10.77 -4.03
CA GLY A 53 11.45 9.99 -5.19
C GLY A 53 11.47 8.47 -4.98
N ASP A 54 11.73 8.01 -3.76
CA ASP A 54 11.82 6.60 -3.40
C ASP A 54 11.02 6.23 -2.14
N THR A 55 11.08 7.03 -1.08
CA THR A 55 10.44 6.71 0.19
C THR A 55 8.91 6.86 0.11
N LEU A 56 8.17 5.80 0.43
CA LEU A 56 6.71 5.78 0.50
C LEU A 56 6.24 5.53 1.93
N PHE A 57 5.24 6.27 2.41
CA PHE A 57 4.51 5.88 3.62
C PHE A 57 3.44 4.84 3.26
N ALA A 58 3.47 3.70 3.97
CA ALA A 58 2.69 2.53 3.61
C ALA A 58 2.12 1.78 4.82
N PHE A 59 1.04 1.03 4.55
CA PHE A 59 0.55 -0.02 5.42
C PHE A 59 0.72 -1.37 4.72
N CYS A 60 1.51 -2.24 5.33
CA CYS A 60 1.98 -3.49 4.76
C CYS A 60 1.32 -4.67 5.49
N ASP A 61 0.83 -5.64 4.74
CA ASP A 61 0.32 -6.89 5.26
C ASP A 61 0.94 -8.03 4.47
N PHE A 62 1.78 -8.83 5.11
CA PHE A 62 2.47 -9.95 4.49
C PHE A 62 1.74 -11.28 4.67
N GLY A 63 0.55 -11.29 5.29
CA GLY A 63 -0.21 -12.51 5.58
C GLY A 63 0.19 -13.21 6.88
N GLU A 64 1.03 -12.58 7.71
CA GLU A 64 1.55 -13.17 8.95
C GLU A 64 0.66 -12.89 10.18
N GLY A 65 -0.48 -12.21 10.00
CA GLY A 65 -1.41 -11.87 11.08
C GLY A 65 -1.12 -10.52 11.76
N GLU A 66 -0.02 -9.87 11.39
CA GLU A 66 0.44 -8.61 11.98
C GLU A 66 0.73 -7.56 10.91
N PRO A 67 -0.30 -6.87 10.36
CA PRO A 67 -0.08 -5.78 9.43
C PRO A 67 0.60 -4.57 10.09
N GLU A 68 1.56 -3.96 9.40
CA GLU A 68 2.46 -2.93 9.94
C GLU A 68 2.41 -1.62 9.17
N LEU A 69 2.43 -0.50 9.92
CA LEU A 69 2.64 0.83 9.35
C LEU A 69 4.13 1.12 9.29
N GLY A 70 4.60 1.69 8.18
CA GLY A 70 5.99 2.03 8.04
C GLY A 70 6.30 2.75 6.74
N TYR A 71 7.59 2.88 6.48
CA TYR A 71 8.10 3.39 5.21
C TYR A 71 8.59 2.22 4.37
N VAL A 72 8.37 2.30 3.07
CA VAL A 72 8.86 1.33 2.10
C VAL A 72 9.55 2.05 0.95
N SER A 73 10.64 1.48 0.44
CA SER A 73 11.31 2.00 -0.74
C SER A 73 10.52 1.63 -2.00
N LEU A 74 10.35 2.59 -2.91
CA LEU A 74 9.79 2.35 -4.22
C LEU A 74 10.68 1.36 -4.98
N GLU A 75 12.00 1.55 -4.96
CA GLU A 75 12.98 0.62 -5.54
C GLU A 75 12.81 -0.79 -4.98
N GLU A 76 12.69 -0.95 -3.66
CA GLU A 76 12.44 -2.26 -3.04
C GLU A 76 11.14 -2.90 -3.55
N LEU A 77 10.05 -2.13 -3.68
CA LEU A 77 8.82 -2.64 -4.30
C LEU A 77 9.02 -3.05 -5.77
N LYS A 78 9.88 -2.35 -6.53
CA LYS A 78 10.23 -2.75 -7.90
C LYS A 78 11.01 -4.06 -7.90
N GLU A 79 11.97 -4.23 -7.00
CA GLU A 79 12.78 -5.44 -6.86
C GLU A 79 11.91 -6.64 -6.45
N ILE A 80 11.04 -6.48 -5.45
CA ILE A 80 10.05 -7.48 -5.06
C ILE A 80 9.20 -7.87 -6.27
N SER A 81 8.67 -6.89 -7.00
CA SER A 81 7.87 -7.13 -8.20
C SER A 81 8.66 -7.88 -9.29
N ALA A 82 9.91 -7.48 -9.55
CA ALA A 82 10.76 -8.13 -10.54
C ALA A 82 11.11 -9.58 -10.17
N GLY A 83 11.18 -9.90 -8.88
CA GLY A 83 11.41 -11.25 -8.38
C GLY A 83 10.20 -12.19 -8.52
N LEU A 84 9.00 -11.66 -8.77
CA LEU A 84 7.78 -12.45 -8.93
C LEU A 84 7.53 -12.80 -10.40
N VAL A 85 7.04 -14.02 -10.66
CA VAL A 85 6.75 -14.52 -12.02
C VAL A 85 5.83 -13.59 -12.81
N ILE A 86 4.85 -12.98 -12.14
CA ILE A 86 3.87 -12.08 -12.76
C ILE A 86 3.96 -10.64 -12.23
N GLY A 87 4.84 -10.37 -11.26
CA GLY A 87 4.95 -9.07 -10.60
C GLY A 87 3.89 -8.79 -9.54
N LEU A 88 4.08 -7.69 -8.83
CA LEU A 88 3.03 -7.06 -8.05
C LEU A 88 1.99 -6.44 -8.98
N GLU A 89 0.72 -6.53 -8.61
CA GLU A 89 -0.39 -5.93 -9.32
C GLU A 89 -0.98 -4.76 -8.53
N ARG A 90 -1.59 -3.82 -9.27
CA ARG A 90 -2.36 -2.72 -8.67
C ARG A 90 -3.84 -2.93 -8.83
N ASP A 91 -4.52 -2.71 -7.72
CA ASP A 91 -5.95 -2.63 -7.71
C ASP A 91 -6.41 -1.27 -8.27
N LEU A 92 -6.87 -1.27 -9.53
CA LEU A 92 -7.37 -0.07 -10.20
C LEU A 92 -8.74 0.38 -9.68
N SER A 93 -9.47 -0.52 -9.01
CA SER A 93 -10.78 -0.26 -8.42
C SER A 93 -10.66 0.32 -7.01
N PHE A 94 -9.52 0.11 -6.34
CA PHE A 94 -9.27 0.62 -5.00
C PHE A 94 -9.47 2.13 -4.87
N ARG A 95 -10.15 2.54 -3.79
CA ARG A 95 -10.35 3.94 -3.41
C ARG A 95 -10.10 4.06 -1.90
N GLY A 96 -9.02 4.72 -1.50
CA GLY A 96 -8.79 5.08 -0.11
C GLY A 96 -9.79 6.11 0.38
N THR A 97 -10.88 5.63 0.99
CA THR A 97 -11.98 6.49 1.47
C THR A 97 -11.71 7.05 2.85
N GLN A 98 -10.84 6.39 3.62
CA GLN A 98 -10.50 6.73 5.00
C GLN A 98 -9.01 7.03 5.17
N PRO A 99 -8.60 7.70 6.26
CA PRO A 99 -7.20 7.80 6.66
C PRO A 99 -6.58 6.42 6.93
N ILE A 100 -5.28 6.27 6.67
CA ILE A 100 -4.52 5.03 6.86
C ILE A 100 -4.58 4.51 8.30
N SER A 101 -4.71 5.39 9.31
CA SER A 101 -4.92 5.00 10.71
C SER A 101 -6.19 4.18 10.94
N VAL A 102 -7.25 4.45 10.16
CA VAL A 102 -8.52 3.71 10.23
C VAL A 102 -8.34 2.30 9.69
N TYR A 103 -7.65 2.16 8.55
CA TYR A 103 -7.27 0.85 8.01
C TYR A 103 -6.40 0.08 9.00
N ALA A 104 -5.41 0.73 9.63
CA ALA A 104 -4.53 0.10 10.61
C ALA A 104 -5.28 -0.37 11.86
N ARG A 105 -6.21 0.44 12.38
CA ARG A 105 -7.07 0.05 13.51
C ARG A 105 -7.89 -1.18 13.17
N ASP A 106 -8.55 -1.19 12.02
CA ASP A 106 -9.47 -2.27 11.66
C ASP A 106 -8.70 -3.55 11.30
N ALA A 107 -7.51 -3.40 10.71
CA ALA A 107 -6.62 -4.51 10.43
C ALA A 107 -6.01 -5.14 11.69
N ARG A 108 -5.69 -4.37 12.74
CA ARG A 108 -5.26 -4.92 14.04
C ARG A 108 -6.34 -5.79 14.69
N ALA A 109 -7.62 -5.45 14.48
CA ALA A 109 -8.72 -6.25 14.99
C ALA A 109 -8.94 -7.53 14.16
N ALA A 110 -8.64 -7.49 12.86
CA ALA A 110 -8.83 -8.60 11.94
C ALA A 110 -7.60 -9.52 11.81
N GLY A 111 -6.38 -9.00 11.99
CA GLY A 111 -5.12 -9.66 11.64
C GLY A 111 -4.68 -9.47 10.18
N TRP A 112 -5.41 -8.67 9.38
CA TRP A 112 -5.10 -8.43 7.97
C TRP A 112 -5.72 -7.12 7.48
N ILE A 113 -5.24 -6.57 6.36
CA ILE A 113 -5.80 -5.37 5.73
C ILE A 113 -7.24 -5.63 5.28
N VAL A 114 -8.17 -4.83 5.80
CA VAL A 114 -9.59 -4.88 5.48
C VAL A 114 -9.99 -3.67 4.66
N GLU A 115 -10.62 -3.90 3.52
CA GLU A 115 -11.12 -2.81 2.68
C GLU A 115 -12.45 -2.30 3.21
N LEU A 116 -12.46 -1.04 3.63
CA LEU A 116 -13.66 -0.34 4.08
C LEU A 116 -14.48 0.12 2.88
N ASN A 117 -15.26 -0.80 2.32
CA ASN A 117 -16.31 -0.42 1.38
C ASN A 117 -17.56 -0.01 2.18
N LEU A 118 -18.03 1.23 2.00
CA LEU A 118 -19.31 1.69 2.55
C LEU A 118 -20.43 0.87 1.87
N GLY A 119 -20.74 -0.29 2.44
CA GLY A 119 -21.84 -1.16 1.98
C GLY A 119 -21.48 -2.64 1.73
N ALA A 120 -20.22 -3.06 1.83
CA ALA A 120 -19.88 -4.48 1.71
C ALA A 120 -19.70 -5.12 3.09
N THR A 121 -20.53 -6.12 3.38
CA THR A 121 -20.29 -7.06 4.47
C THR A 121 -18.88 -7.63 4.33
N MET A 122 -18.10 -7.48 5.39
CA MET A 122 -16.77 -8.03 5.58
C MET A 122 -16.81 -9.55 5.36
N TYR A 123 -16.30 -10.03 4.23
CA TYR A 123 -16.13 -11.47 4.02
C TYR A 123 -14.70 -11.86 4.40
N PRO A 124 -14.51 -12.75 5.39
CA PRO A 124 -13.20 -13.31 5.67
C PRO A 124 -12.73 -14.11 4.45
N ARG A 125 -11.48 -13.89 4.02
CA ARG A 125 -10.80 -14.80 3.10
C ARG A 125 -10.63 -16.13 3.83
N ARG A 126 -11.10 -17.23 3.21
CA ARG A 126 -10.87 -18.59 3.68
C ARG A 126 -9.44 -19.03 3.39
#